data_AF-A0A2N3FZT2-F1
#
_entry.id   AF-A0A2N3FZT2-F1
#
_cell.length_a   1.000
_cell.length_b   1.000
_cell.length_c   1.000
_cell.angle_alpha   90.00
_cell.angle_beta   90.00
_cell.angle_gamma   90.00
#
_symmetry.space_group_name_H-M   'P 1'
#
loop_
_entity.id
_entity.type
_entity.pdbx_description
1 polymer ?
#
loop_
_entity_poly.entity_id
_entity_poly.type
_entity_poly.pdbx_seq_one_letter_code
_entity_poly.pdbx_strand_id
1 'polypeptide(L)' 'MTFTWSTSKAVKAWFGIATTNAKAAPYEDVSVQAGSYTAYYQCSEASQVYTVTIEDADGKLTHETRTISRN' A
#
# COMPACT_ATOMS: atom_id res chain seq x y z
N MET A 1 -10.71 -2.23 2.97
CA MET A 1 -10.30 -1.49 1.76
C MET A 1 -9.37 -2.38 0.97
N THR A 2 -9.56 -2.50 -0.34
CA THR A 2 -8.73 -3.37 -1.18
C THR A 2 -7.90 -2.51 -2.13
N PHE A 3 -6.59 -2.73 -2.10
CA PHE A 3 -5.64 -2.24 -3.08
C PHE A 3 -5.44 -3.35 -4.10
N THR A 4 -5.41 -2.99 -5.38
CA THR A 4 -5.21 -3.96 -6.47
C THR A 4 -4.21 -3.37 -7.44
N TRP A 5 -3.24 -4.17 -7.86
CA TRP A 5 -2.21 -3.73 -8.78
C TRP A 5 -1.96 -4.79 -9.84
N SER A 6 -1.76 -4.35 -11.07
CA SER A 6 -1.42 -5.19 -12.22
C SER A 6 -0.02 -4.84 -12.71
N THR A 7 0.97 -5.22 -11.93
CA THR A 7 2.38 -4.96 -12.26
C THR A 7 3.01 -6.25 -12.75
N SER A 8 3.29 -6.35 -14.05
CA SER A 8 3.96 -7.51 -14.66
C SER A 8 5.39 -7.73 -14.16
N LYS A 9 5.99 -6.71 -13.54
CA LYS A 9 7.38 -6.70 -13.07
C LYS A 9 7.55 -6.40 -11.58
N ALA A 10 6.47 -6.40 -10.77
CA ALA A 10 6.66 -6.09 -9.36
C ALA A 10 7.48 -7.16 -8.65
N VAL A 11 8.48 -6.70 -7.89
CA VAL A 11 9.39 -7.55 -7.12
C VAL A 11 9.15 -7.44 -5.63
N LYS A 12 8.75 -6.25 -5.15
CA LYS A 12 8.44 -5.99 -3.74
C LYS A 12 7.28 -5.04 -3.61
N ALA A 13 6.51 -5.19 -2.55
CA ALA A 13 5.50 -4.23 -2.18
C ALA A 13 5.41 -4.10 -0.67
N TRP A 14 5.09 -2.89 -0.25
CA TRP A 14 4.95 -2.50 1.15
C TRP A 14 3.63 -1.81 1.35
N PHE A 15 3.01 -2.09 2.48
CA PHE A 15 1.85 -1.40 2.97
C PHE A 15 2.26 -0.48 4.12
N GLY A 16 1.79 0.76 4.09
CA GLY A 16 2.10 1.79 5.06
C GLY A 16 0.82 2.45 5.55
N ILE A 17 0.80 2.80 6.83
CA ILE A 17 -0.28 3.54 7.48
C ILE A 17 0.28 4.88 7.94
N ALA A 18 -0.47 5.96 7.72
CA ALA A 18 -0.07 7.35 8.01
C ALA A 18 1.20 7.81 7.26
N THR A 19 1.53 7.18 6.14
CA THR A 19 2.69 7.53 5.29
C THR A 19 2.26 7.57 3.84
N THR A 20 2.92 8.39 3.02
CA THR A 20 2.79 8.41 1.55
C THR A 20 3.85 7.56 0.85
N ASN A 21 4.77 6.97 1.61
CA ASN A 21 5.80 6.08 1.11
C ASN A 21 5.97 4.89 2.06
N ALA A 22 5.32 3.79 1.71
CA ALA A 22 5.39 2.56 2.49
C ALA A 22 6.77 1.90 2.43
N LYS A 23 7.62 2.20 1.44
CA LYS A 23 9.01 1.71 1.43
C LYS A 23 9.86 2.37 2.51
N ALA A 24 9.61 3.65 2.82
CA ALA A 24 10.36 4.39 3.83
C ALA A 24 9.90 4.07 5.27
N ALA A 25 8.61 3.77 5.44
CA ALA A 25 8.02 3.38 6.71
C ALA A 25 6.98 2.25 6.47
N PRO A 26 7.44 1.01 6.23
CA PRO A 26 6.54 -0.10 6.02
C PRO A 26 5.84 -0.45 7.32
N TYR A 27 4.52 -0.49 7.28
CA TYR A 27 3.73 -1.12 8.33
C TYR A 27 3.77 -2.64 8.17
N GLU A 28 3.65 -3.13 6.93
CA GLU A 28 3.69 -4.55 6.60
C GLU A 28 4.26 -4.77 5.18
N ASP A 29 5.05 -5.83 4.99
CA ASP A 29 5.46 -6.29 3.66
C ASP A 29 4.31 -7.08 3.01
N VAL A 30 3.94 -6.70 1.79
CA VAL A 30 2.82 -7.31 1.06
C VAL A 30 3.31 -8.07 -0.16
N SER A 31 2.75 -9.25 -0.39
CA SER A 31 3.15 -10.09 -1.52
C SER A 31 2.66 -9.49 -2.83
N VAL A 32 3.61 -9.14 -3.70
CA VAL A 32 3.34 -8.69 -5.08
C VAL A 32 2.63 -9.74 -5.93
N GLN A 33 2.80 -11.03 -5.60
CA GLN A 33 2.20 -12.16 -6.32
C GLN A 33 0.68 -12.26 -6.13
N ALA A 34 0.15 -11.71 -5.03
CA ALA A 34 -1.28 -11.71 -4.76
C ALA A 34 -2.06 -10.75 -5.69
N GLY A 35 -1.37 -9.77 -6.33
CA GLY A 35 -1.98 -8.74 -7.17
C GLY A 35 -3.01 -7.85 -6.45
N SER A 36 -3.18 -8.06 -5.15
CA SER A 36 -4.16 -7.41 -4.33
C SER A 36 -3.78 -7.51 -2.85
N TYR A 37 -4.15 -6.50 -2.09
CA TYR A 37 -4.02 -6.49 -0.65
C TYR A 37 -5.26 -5.87 -0.02
N THR A 38 -5.85 -6.58 0.94
CA THR A 38 -7.00 -6.09 1.68
C THR A 38 -6.54 -5.55 3.02
N ALA A 39 -6.51 -4.22 3.12
CA ALA A 39 -6.29 -3.54 4.38
C ALA A 39 -7.59 -3.49 5.19
N TYR A 40 -7.53 -3.96 6.43
CA TYR A 40 -8.61 -3.76 7.39
C TYR A 40 -8.52 -2.36 7.95
N TYR A 41 -9.60 -1.59 7.80
CA TYR A 41 -9.68 -0.25 8.38
C TYR A 41 -9.64 -0.38 9.90
N GLN A 42 -8.55 0.10 10.50
CA GLN A 42 -8.45 0.20 11.95
C GLN A 42 -9.34 1.38 12.35
N CYS A 43 -10.53 1.09 12.86
CA CYS A 43 -11.62 2.03 13.16
C CYS A 43 -11.30 3.08 14.25
N SER A 44 -10.04 3.24 14.64
CA SER A 44 -9.59 4.12 15.72
C SER A 44 -9.45 5.60 15.30
N GLU A 45 -9.14 5.89 14.03
CA GLU A 45 -8.83 7.25 13.56
C GLU A 45 -9.99 7.88 12.77
N ALA A 46 -10.18 9.19 12.91
CA ALA A 46 -11.21 9.95 12.18
C ALA A 46 -10.89 10.07 10.69
N SER A 47 -9.60 10.12 10.35
CA SER A 47 -9.08 10.03 8.98
C SER A 47 -7.76 9.28 9.00
N GLN A 48 -7.61 8.28 8.14
CA GLN A 48 -6.38 7.51 8.04
C GLN A 48 -5.90 7.48 6.58
N VAL A 49 -4.63 7.83 6.39
CA VAL A 49 -3.94 7.66 5.12
C VAL A 49 -3.35 6.26 5.06
N TYR A 50 -3.63 5.54 4.00
CA TYR A 50 -3.07 4.23 3.71
C TYR A 50 -2.36 4.28 2.38
N THR A 51 -1.13 3.77 2.32
CA THR A 51 -0.35 3.77 1.08
C THR A 51 0.23 2.41 0.81
N VAL A 52 0.09 1.95 -0.42
CA VAL A 52 0.83 0.83 -0.96
C VAL A 52 1.96 1.38 -1.82
N THR A 53 3.18 0.91 -1.60
CA THR A 53 4.33 1.20 -2.46
C THR A 53 4.82 -0.09 -3.09
N ILE A 54 4.89 -0.12 -4.40
CA ILE A 54 5.32 -1.27 -5.19
C ILE A 54 6.61 -0.89 -5.90
N GLU A 55 7.61 -1.75 -5.81
CA GLU A 55 8.85 -1.66 -6.58
C GLU A 55 8.82 -2.67 -7.72
N ASP A 56 9.10 -2.20 -8.93
CA ASP A 56 9.32 -3.07 -10.08
C ASP A 56 10.79 -3.53 -10.19
N ALA A 57 11.02 -4.53 -11.03
CA ALA A 57 12.36 -5.05 -11.31
C ALA A 57 13.30 -4.00 -11.94
N ASP A 58 12.75 -2.93 -12.51
CA ASP A 58 13.51 -1.81 -13.08
C ASP A 58 13.82 -0.73 -12.03
N GLY A 59 13.42 -0.93 -10.76
CA GLY A 59 13.64 -0.03 -9.63
C GLY A 59 12.64 1.13 -9.50
N LYS A 60 11.59 1.15 -10.32
CA LYS A 60 10.53 2.15 -10.28
C LYS A 60 9.60 1.89 -9.09
N LEU A 61 9.37 2.94 -8.31
CA LEU A 61 8.42 2.93 -7.21
C LEU A 61 7.07 3.49 -7.69
N THR A 62 6.02 2.70 -7.48
CA THR A 62 4.63 3.10 -7.72
C THR A 62 3.93 3.22 -6.37
N HIS A 63 3.31 4.37 -6.11
CA HIS A 63 2.63 4.65 -4.85
C HIS A 63 1.13 4.76 -5.10
N GLU A 64 0.33 3.93 -4.44
CA GLU A 64 -1.13 4.09 -4.38
C GLU A 64 -1.51 4.53 -2.97
N THR A 65 -1.92 5.79 -2.83
CA THR A 65 -2.35 6.35 -1.54
C THR A 65 -3.86 6.50 -1.54
N ARG A 66 -4.50 6.00 -0.48
CA ARG A 66 -5.93 6.17 -0.22
C ARG A 66 -6.14 6.73 1.17
N THR A 67 -6.84 7.85 1.20
CA THR A 67 -7.30 8.45 2.46
C THR A 67 -8.71 7.96 2.73
N ILE A 68 -8.92 7.37 3.91
CA ILE A 68 -10.23 6.96 4.38
C ILE A 68 -10.61 7.85 5.54
N SER A 69 -11.74 8.53 5.42
CA SER A 69 -12.33 9.36 6.46
C SER A 69 -13.63 8.72 6.93
N ARG A 70 -13.85 8.66 8.24
CA ARG A 70 -15.12 8.22 8.81
C ARG A 70 -16.12 9.37 8.68
N ASN A 71 -17.06 9.24 7.74
CA ASN A 71 -18.13 10.21 7.51
C ASN A 71 -19.43 9.75 8.17
#